data_AF-A0A162CZN7-F1
#
_entry.id   AF-A0A162CZN7-F1
#
_cell.length_a   1.000
_cell.length_b   1.000
_cell.length_c   1.000
_cell.angle_alpha   90.00
_cell.angle_beta   90.00
_cell.angle_gamma   90.00
#
_symmetry.space_group_name_H-M   'P 1'
#
loop_
_entity.id
_entity.type
_entity.pdbx_description
1 polymer ?
#
loop_
_entity_poly.entity_id
_entity_poly.type
_entity_poly.pdbx_seq_one_letter_code
_entity_poly.pdbx_strand_id
1 'polypeptide(L)'
;LIKAGQCPYLVPISVDSCDSECSADEDCDGQLKCCSNGCGTQCVEPLIKTACQHTQMIMKYKARENGVPANRLFIPRCRPDDGAFESVQCDPVTRACWCVTPDGREMAGTRVPPGLQPQCHIPRSCPALTECPDLLCSPHGYQLDTSGCPVCACRNPCDGVECRSAAEECRLVQVNC
;
A
#
# COMPACT_ATOMS: atom_id res chain seq x y z
N LEU A 1 -20.75 5.99 -12.73
CA LEU A 1 -19.93 6.99 -11.95
C LEU A 1 -19.21 6.28 -10.79
N ILE A 2 -18.03 6.74 -10.33
CA ILE A 2 -17.32 6.14 -9.17
C ILE A 2 -17.63 6.97 -7.91
N LYS A 3 -18.05 6.31 -6.83
CA LYS A 3 -18.35 6.94 -5.54
C LYS A 3 -17.16 6.87 -4.58
N ALA A 4 -17.12 7.81 -3.65
CA ALA A 4 -16.03 7.95 -2.66
C ALA A 4 -15.91 6.74 -1.72
N GLY A 5 -14.68 6.50 -1.25
CA GLY A 5 -14.34 5.39 -0.35
C GLY A 5 -14.07 4.07 -1.09
N GLN A 6 -13.76 3.01 -0.35
CA GLN A 6 -13.36 1.73 -0.94
C GLN A 6 -14.28 0.59 -0.52
N CYS A 7 -14.42 -0.40 -1.39
CA CYS A 7 -15.12 -1.64 -1.05
C CYS A 7 -14.49 -2.28 0.21
N PRO A 8 -15.31 -2.75 1.17
CA PRO A 8 -14.83 -3.61 2.22
C PRO A 8 -14.07 -4.78 1.62
N TYR A 9 -12.91 -5.08 2.19
CA TYR A 9 -12.10 -6.21 1.74
C TYR A 9 -12.90 -7.54 1.82
N LEU A 10 -13.70 -7.67 2.87
CA LEU A 10 -14.60 -8.78 3.07
C LEU A 10 -16.03 -8.26 2.88
N VAL A 11 -16.59 -8.54 1.71
CA VAL A 11 -18.01 -8.35 1.46
C VAL A 11 -18.71 -9.63 1.93
N PRO A 12 -19.64 -9.56 2.89
CA PRO A 12 -20.36 -10.74 3.37
C PRO A 12 -21.05 -11.45 2.21
N ILE A 13 -20.84 -12.76 2.07
CA ILE A 13 -21.54 -13.59 1.08
C ILE A 13 -22.86 -14.03 1.71
N SER A 14 -24.00 -13.58 1.19
CA SER A 14 -25.28 -14.22 1.48
C SER A 14 -25.28 -15.60 0.84
N VAL A 15 -25.65 -16.61 1.63
CA VAL A 15 -25.53 -18.04 1.30
C VAL A 15 -26.36 -18.43 0.06
N ASP A 16 -27.31 -17.57 -0.33
CA ASP A 16 -28.10 -17.71 -1.55
C ASP A 16 -27.73 -16.61 -2.56
N SER A 17 -27.17 -17.10 -3.68
CA SER A 17 -26.99 -16.46 -4.98
C SER A 17 -25.74 -15.60 -5.23
N CYS A 18 -24.96 -16.06 -6.21
CA CYS A 18 -23.97 -15.26 -6.96
C CYS A 18 -24.68 -14.27 -7.90
N ASP A 19 -25.68 -13.58 -7.38
CA ASP A 19 -26.38 -12.55 -8.11
C ASP A 19 -25.52 -11.30 -8.20
N SER A 20 -25.55 -10.69 -9.38
CA SER A 20 -24.96 -9.40 -9.63
C SER A 20 -26.02 -8.33 -9.39
N GLU A 21 -26.13 -7.83 -8.14
CA GLU A 21 -27.08 -6.78 -7.76
C GLU A 21 -26.81 -5.47 -8.51
N CYS A 22 -25.55 -5.19 -8.81
CA CYS A 22 -25.08 -3.96 -9.41
C CYS A 22 -23.97 -4.22 -10.43
N SER A 23 -23.77 -3.33 -11.38
CA SER A 23 -22.67 -3.37 -12.34
C SER A 23 -21.65 -2.25 -12.13
N ALA A 24 -22.08 -1.12 -11.56
CA ALA A 24 -21.26 0.02 -11.19
C ALA A 24 -21.81 0.72 -9.93
N ASP A 25 -21.02 1.61 -9.32
CA ASP A 25 -21.44 2.32 -8.10
C ASP A 25 -22.74 3.14 -8.30
N GLU A 26 -23.03 3.58 -9.54
CA GLU A 26 -24.23 4.36 -9.84
C GLU A 26 -25.54 3.57 -9.79
N ASP A 27 -25.46 2.24 -9.86
CA ASP A 27 -26.62 1.36 -9.69
C ASP A 27 -27.04 1.26 -8.22
N CYS A 28 -26.14 1.61 -7.30
CA CYS A 28 -26.38 1.56 -5.88
C CYS A 28 -26.96 2.89 -5.36
N ASP A 29 -27.79 2.84 -4.34
CA ASP A 29 -28.35 4.05 -3.75
C ASP A 29 -27.33 4.83 -2.89
N GLY A 30 -27.46 6.16 -2.88
CA GLY A 30 -26.67 7.04 -2.02
C GLY A 30 -25.16 6.87 -2.19
N GLN A 31 -24.46 6.57 -1.08
CA GLN A 31 -23.00 6.40 -1.05
C GLN A 31 -22.54 4.94 -1.18
N LEU A 32 -23.47 4.00 -1.33
CA LEU A 32 -23.14 2.58 -1.46
C LEU A 32 -22.32 2.33 -2.72
N LYS A 33 -21.28 1.50 -2.60
CA LYS A 33 -20.41 1.09 -3.70
C LYS A 33 -20.78 -0.30 -4.18
N CYS A 34 -20.63 -0.53 -5.47
CA CYS A 34 -20.82 -1.83 -6.06
C CYS A 34 -19.54 -2.66 -5.89
N CYS A 35 -19.60 -3.68 -5.03
CA CYS A 35 -18.42 -4.42 -4.61
C CYS A 35 -18.57 -5.92 -4.92
N SER A 36 -17.49 -6.56 -5.37
CA SER A 36 -17.50 -7.99 -5.59
C SER A 36 -17.44 -8.75 -4.26
N ASN A 37 -18.32 -9.74 -4.11
CA ASN A 37 -18.32 -10.67 -2.99
C ASN A 37 -17.62 -12.00 -3.32
N GLY A 38 -16.91 -12.06 -4.45
CA GLY A 38 -16.17 -13.24 -4.90
C GLY A 38 -16.91 -14.10 -5.93
N CYS A 39 -18.23 -13.98 -6.08
CA CYS A 39 -18.96 -14.65 -7.17
C CYS A 39 -20.03 -13.80 -7.87
N GLY A 40 -20.51 -12.74 -7.22
CA GLY A 40 -21.36 -11.71 -7.80
C GLY A 40 -20.91 -10.32 -7.36
N THR A 41 -21.87 -9.39 -7.32
CA THR A 41 -21.66 -8.00 -6.91
C THR A 41 -22.81 -7.55 -6.02
N GLN A 42 -22.50 -6.73 -5.03
CA GLN A 42 -23.46 -6.25 -4.05
C GLN A 42 -23.20 -4.79 -3.68
N CYS A 43 -24.27 -4.03 -3.46
CA CYS A 43 -24.18 -2.66 -2.97
C CYS A 43 -23.87 -2.64 -1.47
N VAL A 44 -22.70 -2.11 -1.10
CA VAL A 44 -22.22 -2.09 0.30
C VAL A 44 -21.68 -0.74 0.73
N GLU A 45 -21.69 -0.48 2.03
CA GLU A 45 -21.12 0.75 2.60
C GLU A 45 -19.61 0.81 2.35
N PRO A 46 -19.10 1.95 1.85
CA PRO A 46 -17.68 2.10 1.62
C PRO A 46 -16.91 2.23 2.94
N LEU A 47 -15.74 1.60 3.00
CA LEU A 47 -14.77 1.87 4.05
C LEU A 47 -14.08 3.21 3.77
N ILE A 48 -14.05 4.07 4.79
CA ILE A 48 -13.22 5.28 4.84
C ILE A 48 -12.09 5.02 5.84
N LYS A 49 -10.90 4.73 5.31
CA LYS A 49 -9.69 4.46 6.09
C LYS A 49 -8.60 5.44 5.69
N THR A 50 -7.74 5.81 6.63
CA THR A 50 -6.53 6.58 6.31
C THR A 50 -5.60 5.75 5.40
N ALA A 51 -4.65 6.41 4.74
CA ALA A 51 -3.67 5.74 3.89
C ALA A 51 -2.93 4.60 4.61
N CYS A 52 -2.53 4.82 5.87
CA CYS A 52 -1.87 3.78 6.67
C CYS A 52 -2.82 2.62 6.99
N GLN A 53 -4.02 2.90 7.50
CA GLN A 53 -4.98 1.85 7.86
C GLN A 53 -5.36 1.00 6.65
N HIS A 54 -5.59 1.63 5.51
CA HIS A 54 -5.88 0.93 4.26
C HIS A 54 -4.73 0.04 3.82
N THR A 55 -3.50 0.57 3.81
CA THR A 55 -2.30 -0.19 3.44
C THR A 55 -2.04 -1.34 4.43
N GLN A 56 -2.22 -1.10 5.72
CA GLN A 56 -2.07 -2.12 6.76
C GLN A 56 -3.08 -3.27 6.55
N MET A 57 -4.33 -2.96 6.18
CA MET A 57 -5.37 -3.95 5.90
C MET A 57 -5.00 -4.80 4.69
N ILE A 58 -4.60 -4.18 3.57
CA ILE A 58 -4.17 -4.90 2.36
C ILE A 58 -2.98 -5.83 2.66
N MET A 59 -1.95 -5.34 3.37
CA MET A 59 -0.77 -6.15 3.65
C MET A 59 -1.07 -7.31 4.60
N LYS A 60 -1.92 -7.10 5.61
CA LYS A 60 -2.38 -8.19 6.50
C LYS A 60 -3.15 -9.25 5.73
N TYR A 61 -3.98 -8.86 4.78
CA TYR A 61 -4.68 -9.81 3.93
C TYR A 61 -3.71 -10.58 3.03
N LYS A 62 -2.81 -9.87 2.33
CA LYS A 62 -1.78 -10.49 1.47
C LYS A 62 -0.95 -11.51 2.25
N ALA A 63 -0.61 -11.21 3.50
CA ALA A 63 0.09 -12.17 4.38
C ALA A 63 -0.74 -13.44 4.60
N ARG A 64 -2.04 -13.32 4.91
CA ARG A 64 -2.93 -14.47 5.14
C ARG A 64 -3.09 -15.35 3.91
N GLU A 65 -3.40 -14.76 2.75
CA GLU A 65 -3.62 -15.52 1.50
C GLU A 65 -2.40 -16.32 1.08
N ASN A 66 -1.22 -15.71 1.20
CA ASN A 66 0.03 -16.36 0.79
C ASN A 66 0.59 -17.29 1.89
N GLY A 67 -0.13 -17.48 3.01
CA GLY A 67 0.36 -18.25 4.15
C GLY A 67 1.64 -17.68 4.77
N VAL A 68 1.93 -16.40 4.54
CA VAL A 68 3.13 -15.72 5.03
C VAL A 68 2.84 -15.21 6.44
N PRO A 69 3.62 -15.64 7.46
CA PRO A 69 3.52 -15.08 8.79
C PRO A 69 3.70 -13.56 8.78
N ALA A 70 2.91 -12.84 9.58
CA ALA A 70 2.95 -11.38 9.63
C ALA A 70 4.34 -10.80 9.97
N ASN A 71 5.21 -11.57 10.63
CA ASN A 71 6.59 -11.17 10.94
C ASN A 71 7.59 -11.39 9.78
N ARG A 72 7.14 -11.89 8.63
CA ARG A 72 7.95 -12.06 7.41
C ARG A 72 7.55 -11.12 6.28
N LEU A 73 6.57 -10.26 6.52
CA LEU A 73 6.10 -9.25 5.57
C LEU A 73 6.07 -7.89 6.25
N PHE A 74 6.51 -6.83 5.57
CA PHE A 74 6.34 -5.48 6.07
C PHE A 74 4.85 -5.08 6.09
N ILE A 75 4.30 -4.97 7.30
CA ILE A 75 2.97 -4.45 7.56
C ILE A 75 3.14 -3.10 8.26
N PRO A 76 2.70 -1.97 7.66
CA PRO A 76 2.95 -0.65 8.22
C PRO A 76 2.26 -0.49 9.58
N ARG A 77 2.93 0.22 10.49
CA ARG A 77 2.39 0.60 11.80
C ARG A 77 1.67 1.92 11.70
N CYS A 78 0.46 1.97 12.24
CA CYS A 78 -0.38 3.16 12.24
C CYS A 78 -0.59 3.61 13.68
N ARG A 79 -0.62 4.93 13.91
CA ARG A 79 -0.91 5.46 15.23
C ARG A 79 -2.37 5.13 15.62
N PRO A 80 -2.62 4.74 16.89
CA PRO A 80 -3.97 4.37 17.32
C PRO A 80 -4.99 5.52 17.36
N ASP A 81 -4.52 6.76 17.53
CA ASP A 81 -5.34 7.95 17.76
C ASP A 81 -5.97 8.50 16.48
N ASP A 82 -5.18 8.65 15.41
CA ASP A 82 -5.65 9.24 14.16
C ASP A 82 -5.48 8.33 12.94
N GLY A 83 -4.87 7.16 13.13
CA GLY A 83 -4.65 6.20 12.06
C GLY A 83 -3.60 6.64 11.04
N ALA A 84 -2.87 7.74 11.26
CA ALA A 84 -1.75 8.12 10.39
C ALA A 84 -0.60 7.10 10.52
N PHE A 85 0.36 7.16 9.59
CA PHE A 85 1.58 6.36 9.74
C PHE A 85 2.32 6.77 11.02
N GLU A 86 2.81 5.79 11.78
CA GLU A 86 3.86 6.07 12.76
C GLU A 86 5.07 6.68 12.02
N SER A 87 5.67 7.74 12.59
CA SER A 87 6.75 8.49 11.94
C SER A 87 7.99 7.63 11.68
N VAL A 88 8.15 6.52 12.40
CA VAL A 88 9.20 5.52 12.19
C VAL A 88 8.56 4.19 11.84
N GLN A 89 9.01 3.58 10.74
CA GLN A 89 8.65 2.23 10.33
C GLN A 89 9.87 1.33 10.40
N CYS A 90 9.64 0.04 10.64
CA CYS A 90 10.71 -0.95 10.72
C CYS A 90 10.33 -2.20 9.95
N ASP A 91 11.27 -2.71 9.16
CA ASP A 91 11.10 -3.96 8.43
C ASP A 91 11.30 -5.15 9.38
N PRO A 92 10.38 -6.11 9.43
CA PRO A 92 10.47 -7.20 10.39
C PRO A 92 11.52 -8.25 10.01
N VAL A 93 11.98 -8.29 8.75
CA VAL A 93 12.96 -9.26 8.24
C VAL A 93 14.37 -8.73 8.39
N THR A 94 14.66 -7.59 7.75
CA THR A 94 15.97 -6.94 7.78
C THR A 94 16.23 -6.24 9.11
N ARG A 95 15.20 -5.98 9.92
CA ARG A 95 15.24 -5.23 11.18
C ARG A 95 15.71 -3.78 11.02
N ALA A 96 15.86 -3.28 9.79
CA ALA A 96 16.15 -1.89 9.51
C ALA A 96 14.94 -1.01 9.83
N CYS A 97 15.18 0.22 10.27
CA CYS A 97 14.14 1.21 10.55
C CYS A 97 14.41 2.49 9.75
N TRP A 98 13.36 3.24 9.43
CA TRP A 98 13.44 4.50 8.70
C TRP A 98 12.29 5.43 9.10
N CYS A 99 12.43 6.72 8.82
CA CYS A 99 11.35 7.67 8.98
C CYS A 99 10.46 7.69 7.74
N VAL A 100 9.18 8.04 7.90
CA VAL A 100 8.23 8.12 6.79
C VAL A 100 7.59 9.48 6.64
N THR A 101 7.27 9.83 5.40
CA THR A 101 6.44 10.98 5.05
C THR A 101 4.98 10.75 5.47
N PRO A 102 4.12 11.80 5.50
CA PRO A 102 2.70 11.65 5.88
C PRO A 102 1.91 10.64 5.02
N ASP A 103 2.31 10.43 3.77
CA ASP A 103 1.76 9.44 2.85
C ASP A 103 2.42 8.05 2.96
N GLY A 104 3.35 7.86 3.91
CA GLY A 104 3.93 6.57 4.25
C GLY A 104 5.15 6.15 3.43
N ARG A 105 5.73 7.05 2.63
CA ARG A 105 6.97 6.79 1.90
C ARG A 105 8.17 6.96 2.82
N GLU A 106 9.19 6.16 2.60
CA GLU A 106 10.46 6.31 3.32
C GLU A 106 11.12 7.66 2.99
N MET A 107 11.54 8.36 4.04
CA MET A 107 12.31 9.58 3.93
C MET A 107 13.77 9.26 3.60
N ALA A 108 14.28 9.84 2.52
CA ALA A 108 15.65 9.63 2.06
C ALA A 108 16.67 9.92 3.18
N GLY A 109 17.68 9.06 3.30
CA GLY A 109 18.78 9.23 4.25
C GLY A 109 18.41 8.96 5.71
N THR A 110 17.24 8.40 5.99
CA THR A 110 16.82 8.06 7.36
C THR A 110 16.92 6.58 7.69
N ARG A 111 17.17 5.69 6.72
CA ARG A 111 17.32 4.25 6.99
C ARG A 111 18.53 3.99 7.88
N VAL A 112 18.31 3.24 8.94
CA VAL A 112 19.35 2.78 9.85
C VAL A 112 19.34 1.25 9.97
N PRO A 113 20.52 0.64 10.20
CA PRO A 113 20.64 -0.80 10.42
C PRO A 113 19.94 -1.25 11.71
N PRO A 114 19.83 -2.57 11.93
CA PRO A 114 19.16 -3.14 13.10
C PRO A 114 19.71 -2.61 14.43
N GLY A 115 18.81 -2.28 15.35
CA GLY A 115 19.15 -1.83 16.69
C GLY A 115 19.40 -0.33 16.83
N LEU A 116 19.42 0.43 15.73
CA LEU A 116 19.50 1.89 15.77
C LEU A 116 18.12 2.53 15.57
N GLN A 117 17.93 3.73 16.12
CA GLN A 117 16.74 4.55 15.87
C GLN A 117 17.07 5.65 14.85
N PRO A 118 16.21 5.85 13.83
CA PRO A 118 16.43 6.87 12.82
C PRO A 118 16.13 8.28 13.35
N GLN A 119 16.88 9.29 12.90
CA GLN A 119 16.67 10.70 13.26
C GLN A 119 15.80 11.39 12.22
N CYS A 120 14.50 11.56 12.50
CA CYS A 120 13.55 12.10 11.50
C CYS A 120 13.69 13.61 11.26
N HIS A 121 14.22 14.36 12.23
CA HIS A 121 14.39 15.80 12.10
C HIS A 121 15.72 16.19 11.43
N ILE A 122 16.66 15.24 11.33
CA ILE A 122 18.01 15.49 10.78
C ILE A 122 18.41 14.27 9.91
N PRO A 123 17.81 14.11 8.71
CA PRO A 123 18.20 13.04 7.80
C PRO A 123 19.65 13.17 7.34
N ARG A 124 20.31 12.05 7.06
CA ARG A 124 21.64 12.06 6.44
C ARG A 124 21.54 12.63 5.02
N SER A 125 22.52 13.41 4.61
CA SER A 125 22.62 13.86 3.21
C SER A 125 22.81 12.67 2.27
N CYS A 126 21.94 12.56 1.28
CA CYS A 126 22.09 11.60 0.19
C CYS A 126 22.95 12.18 -0.95
N PRO A 127 23.60 11.31 -1.76
CA PRO A 127 24.26 11.74 -2.99
C PRO A 127 23.28 12.43 -3.94
N ALA A 128 23.76 13.44 -4.66
CA ALA A 128 22.98 14.08 -5.70
C ALA A 128 22.83 13.14 -6.91
N LEU A 129 21.64 13.11 -7.52
CA LEU A 129 21.33 12.31 -8.71
C LEU A 129 21.84 12.97 -10.00
N THR A 130 23.15 13.22 -10.09
CA THR A 130 23.75 13.94 -11.22
C THR A 130 23.74 13.16 -12.53
N GLU A 131 23.61 11.82 -12.47
CA GLU A 131 23.57 10.95 -13.65
C GLU A 131 22.21 10.96 -14.36
N CYS A 132 21.15 11.45 -13.69
CA CYS A 132 19.79 11.45 -14.21
C CYS A 132 19.02 12.73 -13.80
N PRO A 133 19.51 13.92 -14.17
CA PRO A 133 18.94 15.19 -13.70
C PRO A 133 17.47 15.41 -14.13
N ASP A 134 17.06 14.83 -15.25
CA ASP A 134 15.72 14.99 -15.82
C ASP A 134 14.73 13.89 -15.39
N LEU A 135 15.17 12.87 -14.63
CA LEU A 135 14.32 11.77 -14.22
C LEU A 135 13.37 12.23 -13.10
N LEU A 136 12.06 12.16 -13.33
CA LEU A 136 11.02 12.49 -12.35
C LEU A 136 10.18 11.25 -12.02
N CYS A 137 10.31 10.74 -10.79
CA CYS A 137 9.63 9.52 -10.36
C CYS A 137 8.33 9.83 -9.58
N SER A 138 7.33 10.35 -10.28
CA SER A 138 5.98 10.55 -9.74
C SER A 138 5.02 9.48 -10.31
N PRO A 139 4.05 8.96 -9.54
CA PRO A 139 3.71 9.29 -8.14
C PRO A 139 4.47 8.46 -7.09
N HIS A 140 5.13 7.38 -7.49
CA HIS A 140 5.62 6.36 -6.55
C HIS A 140 6.97 6.65 -5.88
N GLY A 141 7.69 7.68 -6.34
CA GLY A 141 9.01 8.05 -5.82
C GLY A 141 10.16 7.29 -6.50
N TYR A 142 11.38 7.71 -6.20
CA TYR A 142 12.60 7.02 -6.61
C TYR A 142 12.75 5.70 -5.87
N GLN A 143 13.40 4.74 -6.52
CA GLN A 143 13.93 3.57 -5.82
C GLN A 143 15.00 4.03 -4.83
N LEU A 144 15.10 3.35 -3.68
CA LEU A 144 16.11 3.62 -2.67
C LEU A 144 17.12 2.48 -2.64
N ASP A 145 18.39 2.82 -2.41
CA ASP A 145 19.44 1.86 -2.14
C ASP A 145 19.34 1.28 -0.71
N THR A 146 20.29 0.40 -0.36
CA THR A 146 20.37 -0.24 0.97
C THR A 146 20.64 0.75 2.11
N SER A 147 21.10 1.97 1.80
CA SER A 147 21.33 3.06 2.74
C SER A 147 20.13 4.00 2.88
N GLY A 148 19.05 3.73 2.14
CA GLY A 148 17.85 4.56 2.11
C GLY A 148 18.02 5.85 1.29
N CYS A 149 18.98 5.90 0.37
CA CYS A 149 19.16 7.03 -0.53
C CYS A 149 18.60 6.76 -1.92
N PRO A 150 18.04 7.78 -2.61
CA PRO A 150 17.48 7.59 -3.93
C PRO A 150 18.57 7.24 -4.95
N VAL A 151 18.19 6.43 -5.93
CA VAL A 151 19.02 6.08 -7.10
C VAL A 151 18.34 6.54 -8.39
N CYS A 152 19.07 6.50 -9.50
CA CYS A 152 18.57 6.82 -10.84
C CYS A 152 17.62 5.76 -11.41
N ALA A 153 16.59 5.40 -10.65
CA ALA A 153 15.52 4.49 -11.02
C ALA A 153 14.23 4.87 -10.29
N CYS A 154 13.08 4.67 -10.94
CA CYS A 154 11.78 4.87 -10.32
C CYS A 154 11.31 3.60 -9.63
N ARG A 155 10.64 3.76 -8.48
CA ARG A 155 10.03 2.64 -7.78
C ARG A 155 8.88 2.08 -8.60
N ASN A 156 8.94 0.80 -8.93
CA ASN A 156 7.84 0.07 -9.55
C ASN A 156 7.13 -0.79 -8.49
N PRO A 157 5.86 -0.52 -8.13
CA PRO A 157 5.10 -1.32 -7.16
C PRO A 157 4.88 -2.78 -7.56
N CYS A 158 5.07 -3.13 -8.83
CA CYS A 158 5.04 -4.52 -9.30
C CYS A 158 6.36 -5.27 -9.09
N ASP A 159 7.44 -4.60 -8.71
CA ASP A 159 8.71 -5.27 -8.42
C ASP A 159 8.56 -6.19 -7.20
N GLY A 160 8.98 -7.45 -7.36
CA GLY A 160 8.86 -8.48 -6.31
C GLY A 160 7.45 -9.09 -6.18
N VAL A 161 6.54 -8.83 -7.12
CA VAL A 161 5.27 -9.56 -7.22
C VAL A 161 5.47 -10.84 -8.04
N GLU A 162 5.37 -12.00 -7.39
CA GLU A 162 5.31 -13.30 -8.07
C GLU A 162 3.85 -13.63 -8.41
N CYS A 163 3.56 -13.75 -9.72
CA CYS A 163 2.23 -14.17 -10.18
C CYS A 163 2.10 -15.69 -10.13
N ARG A 164 0.86 -16.22 -10.02
CA ARG A 164 0.62 -17.66 -9.83
C ARG A 164 0.93 -18.48 -11.07
N SER A 165 0.84 -17.88 -12.25
CA SER A 165 1.14 -18.55 -13.51
C SER A 165 1.96 -17.67 -14.45
N ALA A 166 2.64 -18.29 -15.41
CA ALA A 166 3.38 -17.58 -16.45
C ALA A 166 2.49 -16.76 -17.41
N ALA A 167 1.16 -16.93 -17.35
CA ALA A 167 0.20 -16.17 -18.14
C ALA A 167 -0.39 -14.96 -17.38
N GLU A 168 -0.02 -14.79 -16.10
CA GLU A 168 -0.41 -13.63 -15.31
C GLU A 168 0.70 -12.57 -15.32
N GLU A 169 0.32 -11.29 -15.36
CA GLU A 169 1.24 -10.16 -15.30
C GLU A 169 0.77 -9.14 -14.25
N CYS A 170 1.71 -8.61 -13.47
CA CYS A 170 1.44 -7.47 -12.61
C CYS A 170 1.45 -6.19 -13.43
N ARG A 171 0.31 -5.49 -13.44
CA ARG A 171 0.17 -4.17 -14.06
C ARG A 171 -0.32 -3.16 -13.04
N LEU A 172 0.24 -1.96 -13.08
CA LEU A 172 -0.29 -0.84 -12.32
C LEU A 172 -1.60 -0.38 -12.96
N VAL A 173 -2.66 -0.36 -12.17
CA VAL A 173 -3.97 0.16 -12.60
C VAL A 173 -4.22 1.44 -11.84
N GLN A 174 -4.60 2.51 -12.55
CA GLN A 174 -5.02 3.74 -11.90
C GLN A 174 -6.36 3.51 -11.20
N VAL A 175 -6.38 3.74 -9.90
CA VAL A 175 -7.61 3.79 -9.10
C VAL A 175 -8.02 5.25 -8.97
N ASN A 176 -9.24 5.58 -9.41
CA ASN A 176 -9.83 6.88 -9.17
C ASN A 176 -10.30 6.90 -7.71
N CYS A 177 -9.62 7.68 -6.88
CA CYS A 177 -9.99 7.92 -5.49
C CYS A 177 -11.05 9.01 -5.37
#